data_AF-A0A060BNC4-F1
#
_entry.id   AF-A0A060BNC4-F1
#
_cell.length_a   1.000
_cell.length_b   1.000
_cell.length_c   1.000
_cell.angle_alpha   90.00
_cell.angle_beta   90.00
_cell.angle_gamma   90.00
#
_symmetry.space_group_name_H-M   'P 1'
#
loop_
_entity.id
_entity.type
_entity.pdbx_description
1 polymer ?
#
loop_
_entity_poly.entity_id
_entity_poly.type
_entity_poly.pdbx_seq_one_letter_code
_entity_poly.pdbx_strand_id
1 'polypeptide(L)'
;MDRWSLQGHPVRRAAVGPLRWRPPQPVPAWRGVLQADAFKPDCAQSPFPGDAAPLGVTPAEDCLGINVWKPASASPSRPAPVMVWIYGGGFVNGGSSPKVYDGSA
;
A
#
# COMPACT_ATOMS: atom_id res chain seq x y z
N MET A 1 10.43 -13.03 -18.80
CA MET A 1 9.96 -13.89 -17.67
C MET A 1 9.65 -12.92 -16.55
N ASP A 2 8.40 -12.50 -16.47
CA ASP A 2 8.13 -11.13 -16.03
C ASP A 2 7.74 -11.13 -14.55
N ARG A 3 8.63 -10.57 -13.73
CA ARG A 3 8.30 -10.08 -12.39
C ARG A 3 7.29 -8.95 -12.56
N TRP A 4 6.21 -8.98 -11.81
CA TRP A 4 5.28 -7.86 -11.77
C TRP A 4 5.04 -7.41 -10.34
N SER A 5 4.78 -6.12 -10.20
CA SER A 5 4.31 -5.51 -8.96
C SER A 5 3.07 -4.66 -9.25
N LEU A 6 2.19 -4.59 -8.25
CA LEU A 6 1.13 -3.60 -8.18
C LEU A 6 1.44 -2.71 -6.99
N GLN A 7 1.46 -1.41 -7.19
CA GLN A 7 1.67 -0.43 -6.13
C GLN A 7 0.43 0.45 -6.04
N GLY A 8 0.01 0.76 -4.82
CA GLY A 8 -1.13 1.66 -4.58
C GLY A 8 -2.50 1.10 -4.95
N HIS A 9 -2.67 -0.22 -5.05
CA HIS A 9 -3.97 -0.83 -5.35
C HIS A 9 -4.98 -0.52 -4.22
N PRO A 10 -6.11 0.15 -4.50
CA PRO A 10 -7.09 0.52 -3.48
C PRO A 10 -7.80 -0.72 -2.95
N VAL A 11 -7.90 -0.83 -1.63
CA VAL A 11 -8.58 -1.96 -0.95
C VAL A 11 -9.83 -1.54 -0.21
N ARG A 12 -9.97 -0.24 0.05
CA ARG A 12 -11.12 0.37 0.71
C ARG A 12 -11.39 1.76 0.11
N ARG A 13 -12.63 2.22 0.24
CA ARG A 13 -12.98 3.60 -0.11
C ARG A 13 -12.21 4.57 0.79
N ALA A 14 -11.73 5.68 0.22
CA ALA A 14 -11.05 6.74 0.94
C ALA A 14 -11.84 7.16 2.20
N ALA A 15 -11.17 7.18 3.35
CA ALA A 15 -11.79 7.49 4.65
C ALA A 15 -11.87 9.01 4.89
N VAL A 16 -12.35 9.75 3.90
CA VAL A 16 -12.40 11.22 3.89
C VAL A 16 -13.82 11.75 4.17
N GLY A 17 -13.90 13.01 4.62
CA GLY A 17 -15.17 13.70 4.82
C GLY A 17 -16.11 12.92 5.76
N PRO A 18 -17.37 12.61 5.36
CA PRO A 18 -18.30 11.85 6.20
C PRO A 18 -17.85 10.43 6.59
N LEU A 19 -16.85 9.87 5.88
CA LEU A 19 -16.29 8.55 6.17
C LEU A 19 -15.14 8.60 7.17
N ARG A 20 -14.65 9.79 7.51
CA ARG A 20 -13.62 9.96 8.52
C ARG A 20 -14.14 9.42 9.86
N TRP A 21 -13.32 8.62 10.55
CA TRP A 21 -13.65 7.94 11.81
C TRP A 21 -14.76 6.89 11.74
N ARG A 22 -15.09 6.41 10.54
CA ARG A 22 -16.00 5.28 10.33
C ARG A 22 -15.21 4.03 9.92
N PRO A 23 -15.75 2.83 10.15
CA PRO A 23 -15.18 1.61 9.61
C PRO A 23 -14.98 1.72 8.08
N PRO A 24 -13.88 1.17 7.54
CA PRO A 24 -13.56 1.30 6.13
C PRO A 24 -14.62 0.61 5.27
N GLN A 25 -15.04 1.29 4.20
CA GLN A 25 -16.08 0.80 3.29
C GLN A 25 -15.46 0.10 2.08
N PRO A 26 -16.19 -0.83 1.42
CA PRO A 26 -15.74 -1.46 0.19
C PRO A 26 -15.36 -0.42 -0.88
N VAL A 27 -14.35 -0.72 -1.70
CA VAL A 27 -14.03 0.10 -2.87
C VAL A 27 -15.21 0.03 -3.84
N PRO A 28 -15.71 1.15 -4.37
CA PRO A 28 -16.67 1.13 -5.47
C PRO A 28 -16.08 0.38 -6.66
N ALA A 29 -16.90 -0.42 -7.35
CA ALA A 29 -16.46 -1.04 -8.59
C ALA A 29 -16.04 0.03 -9.60
N TRP A 30 -14.89 -0.16 -10.24
CA TRP A 30 -14.43 0.66 -11.35
C TRP A 30 -14.60 -0.10 -12.67
N ARG A 31 -14.62 0.64 -13.78
CA ARG A 31 -14.60 0.07 -15.13
C ARG A 31 -13.22 0.28 -15.73
N GLY A 32 -12.80 -0.64 -16.59
CA GLY A 32 -11.49 -0.57 -17.24
C GLY A 32 -10.33 -0.98 -16.33
N VAL A 33 -9.13 -0.62 -16.76
CA VAL A 33 -7.88 -0.96 -16.07
C VAL A 33 -7.52 0.14 -15.09
N LEU A 34 -7.28 -0.24 -13.83
CA LEU A 34 -6.70 0.66 -12.84
C LEU A 34 -5.17 0.61 -12.97
N GLN A 35 -4.54 1.77 -13.17
CA GLN A 35 -3.08 1.87 -13.10
C GLN A 35 -2.62 1.78 -11.64
N ALA A 36 -1.70 0.85 -11.38
CA ALA A 36 -1.18 0.54 -10.05
C ALA A 36 0.35 0.38 -10.15
N ASP A 37 1.00 1.41 -10.67
CA ASP A 37 2.45 1.48 -10.93
C ASP A 37 3.18 2.45 -9.97
N ALA A 38 2.44 3.09 -9.06
CA ALA A 38 2.97 3.98 -8.04
C ALA A 38 2.28 3.75 -6.68
N PHE A 39 3.01 3.99 -5.59
CA PHE A 39 2.45 3.93 -4.25
C PHE A 39 1.31 4.94 -4.09
N LYS A 40 0.25 4.52 -3.38
CA LYS A 40 -0.71 5.48 -2.81
C LYS A 40 -0.01 6.31 -1.73
N PRO A 41 -0.51 7.53 -1.42
CA PRO A 41 -0.04 8.32 -0.30
C PRO A 41 0.06 7.50 0.99
N ASP A 42 1.08 7.75 1.80
CA ASP A 42 1.09 7.26 3.18
C ASP A 42 -0.06 7.94 3.95
N CYS A 43 -0.57 7.31 5.00
CA CYS A 43 -1.67 7.89 5.75
C CYS A 43 -1.28 9.19 6.43
N ALA A 44 -2.22 10.13 6.53
CA ALA A 44 -2.03 11.43 7.14
C ALA A 44 -1.33 11.33 8.51
N GLN A 45 -0.11 11.84 8.58
CA GLN A 45 0.77 11.79 9.74
C GLN A 45 1.83 12.91 9.61
N SER A 46 2.46 13.27 10.73
CA SER A 46 3.61 14.16 10.71
C SER A 46 4.89 13.35 10.44
N PRO A 47 5.73 13.74 9.46
CA PRO A 47 7.04 13.12 9.28
C PRO A 47 7.87 13.21 10.56
N PHE A 48 8.53 12.12 10.91
CA PHE A 48 9.34 12.01 12.12
C PHE A 48 10.84 12.16 11.79
N PRO A 49 11.54 13.17 12.33
CA PRO A 49 12.98 13.29 12.15
C PRO A 49 13.72 12.07 12.72
N GLY A 50 14.57 11.44 11.91
CA GLY A 50 15.33 10.25 12.33
C GLY A 50 14.57 8.93 12.24
N ASP A 51 13.45 8.88 11.53
CA ASP A 51 12.74 7.63 11.24
C ASP A 51 13.65 6.63 10.49
N ALA A 52 13.73 5.40 10.98
CA ALA A 52 14.49 4.32 10.35
C ALA A 52 13.85 3.83 9.04
N ALA A 53 12.56 4.12 8.85
CA ALA A 53 11.81 3.82 7.64
C ALA A 53 11.11 5.09 7.14
N PRO A 54 11.87 6.08 6.62
CA PRO A 54 11.31 7.36 6.21
C PRO A 54 10.27 7.17 5.10
N LEU A 55 9.17 7.93 5.20
CA LEU A 55 8.08 7.92 4.23
C LEU A 55 8.62 8.25 2.82
N GLY A 56 8.23 7.43 1.84
CA GLY A 56 8.63 7.57 0.44
C GLY A 56 7.68 8.44 -0.39
N VAL A 57 6.46 8.71 0.11
CA VAL A 57 5.45 9.53 -0.58
C VAL A 57 4.76 10.50 0.38
N THR A 58 4.20 11.59 -0.16
CA THR A 58 3.55 12.61 0.66
C THR A 58 2.29 12.07 1.36
N PRO A 59 2.11 12.32 2.68
CA PRO A 59 0.94 11.85 3.41
C PRO A 59 -0.39 12.47 2.94
N ALA A 60 -1.46 11.67 2.92
CA ALA A 60 -2.83 12.11 2.69
C ALA A 60 -3.85 11.18 3.37
N GLU A 61 -5.13 11.59 3.40
CA GLU A 61 -6.21 10.76 3.96
C GLU A 61 -6.75 9.69 3.00
N ASP A 62 -6.59 9.89 1.69
CA ASP A 62 -6.84 8.83 0.70
C ASP A 62 -5.61 7.92 0.56
N CYS A 63 -5.32 7.19 1.64
CA CYS A 63 -4.12 6.35 1.77
C CYS A 63 -4.40 4.84 1.76
N LEU A 64 -5.67 4.42 1.70
CA LEU A 64 -6.06 3.01 1.86
C LEU A 64 -5.78 2.16 0.61
N GLY A 65 -4.50 1.85 0.41
CA GLY A 65 -4.00 0.98 -0.64
C GLY A 65 -3.06 -0.12 -0.13
N ILE A 66 -2.81 -1.10 -0.99
CA ILE A 66 -1.81 -2.15 -0.78
C ILE A 66 -0.84 -2.18 -1.96
N ASN A 67 0.30 -2.82 -1.70
CA ASN A 67 1.29 -3.14 -2.71
C ASN A 67 1.47 -4.66 -2.76
N VAL A 68 1.66 -5.20 -3.95
CA VAL A 68 1.83 -6.63 -4.22
C VAL A 68 3.07 -6.79 -5.08
N TRP A 69 3.98 -7.67 -4.65
CA TRP A 69 5.12 -8.11 -5.44
C TRP A 69 4.99 -9.59 -5.69
N LYS A 70 5.20 -9.99 -6.94
CA LYS A 70 5.12 -11.38 -7.34
C LYS A 70 6.44 -11.81 -7.99
N PRO A 71 7.11 -12.86 -7.47
CA PRO A 71 8.30 -13.39 -8.12
C PRO A 71 7.94 -14.02 -9.47
N ALA A 72 8.86 -13.94 -10.44
CA ALA A 72 8.67 -14.50 -11.78
C ALA A 72 8.47 -16.03 -11.78
N SER A 73 8.96 -16.72 -10.75
CA SER A 73 8.81 -18.16 -10.57
C SER A 73 7.39 -18.60 -10.19
N ALA A 74 6.57 -17.69 -9.62
CA ALA A 74 5.22 -18.01 -9.21
C ALA A 74 4.27 -18.06 -10.43
N SER A 75 3.42 -19.06 -10.49
CA SER A 75 2.37 -19.21 -11.50
C SER A 75 1.12 -19.85 -10.88
N PRO A 76 -0.04 -19.83 -11.57
CA PRO A 76 -1.22 -20.56 -11.10
C PRO A 76 -0.95 -22.07 -10.88
N SER A 77 -0.05 -22.66 -11.66
CA SER A 77 0.38 -24.07 -11.52
C SER A 77 1.50 -24.30 -10.50
N ARG A 78 2.17 -23.24 -10.03
CA ARG A 78 3.24 -23.27 -9.03
C ARG A 78 3.07 -22.05 -8.10
N PRO A 79 2.07 -22.07 -7.20
CA PRO A 79 1.81 -20.96 -6.31
C PRO A 79 2.98 -20.76 -5.33
N ALA A 80 3.27 -19.50 -5.01
CA ALA A 80 4.20 -19.15 -3.95
C ALA A 80 3.42 -18.85 -2.65
N PRO A 81 4.02 -19.07 -1.47
CA PRO A 81 3.44 -18.59 -0.21
C PRO A 81 3.32 -17.07 -0.21
N VAL A 82 2.30 -16.55 0.48
CA VAL A 82 2.06 -15.11 0.62
C VAL A 82 2.61 -14.63 1.96
N MET A 83 3.46 -13.62 1.93
CA MET A 83 3.89 -12.86 3.09
C MET A 83 3.15 -11.52 3.12
N VAL A 84 2.57 -11.17 4.27
CA VAL A 84 1.89 -9.89 4.48
C VAL A 84 2.68 -9.07 5.49
N TRP A 85 3.21 -7.93 5.05
CA TRP A 85 3.92 -6.98 5.91
C TRP A 85 2.96 -5.93 6.44
N ILE A 86 3.00 -5.68 7.76
CA ILE A 86 2.25 -4.63 8.43
C ILE A 86 3.29 -3.73 9.11
N TYR A 87 3.37 -2.48 8.66
CA TYR A 87 4.36 -1.53 9.17
C TYR A 87 4.10 -1.16 10.64
N GLY A 88 5.17 -0.79 11.35
CA GLY A 88 5.11 -0.30 12.73
C GLY A 88 4.81 1.20 12.82
N GLY A 89 5.23 1.86 13.91
CA GLY A 89 5.02 3.30 14.13
C GLY A 89 3.98 3.63 15.21
N GLY A 90 3.82 2.75 16.21
CA GLY A 90 3.06 3.05 17.42
C GLY A 90 1.61 3.49 17.20
N PHE A 91 1.01 3.13 16.06
CA PHE A 91 -0.33 3.55 15.63
C PHE A 91 -0.49 5.05 15.31
N VAL A 92 0.60 5.83 15.20
CA VAL A 92 0.55 7.28 14.92
C VAL A 92 1.35 7.68 13.68
N ASN A 93 2.30 6.86 13.26
CA ASN A 93 3.08 7.03 12.04
C ASN A 93 3.35 5.67 11.37
N GLY A 94 4.10 5.69 10.27
CA GLY A 94 4.44 4.53 9.46
C GLY A 94 3.66 4.46 8.14
N GLY A 95 4.22 3.71 7.20
CA GLY A 95 3.71 3.59 5.85
C GLY A 95 4.30 2.39 5.14
N SER A 96 3.78 2.10 3.95
CA SER A 96 4.25 0.98 3.11
C SER A 96 5.21 1.40 2.00
N SER A 97 5.36 2.71 1.79
CA SER A 97 6.26 3.31 0.81
C SER A 97 7.75 3.35 1.18
N PRO A 98 8.20 3.21 2.45
CA PRO A 98 9.63 3.26 2.77
C PRO A 98 10.43 2.24 1.96
N LYS A 99 11.56 2.68 1.39
CA LYS A 99 12.44 1.85 0.54
C LYS A 99 12.93 0.58 1.23
N VAL A 100 13.08 0.61 2.56
CA VAL A 100 13.46 -0.56 3.36
C VAL A 100 12.42 -1.68 3.33
N TYR A 101 11.18 -1.40 2.92
CA TYR A 101 10.09 -2.36 2.77
C TYR A 101 9.83 -2.77 1.31
N ASP A 102 10.72 -2.43 0.38
CA ASP A 102 10.56 -2.81 -1.03
C ASP A 102 10.60 -4.34 -1.21
N GLY A 103 9.47 -4.91 -1.61
CA GLY A 103 9.30 -6.35 -1.83
C GLY A 103 9.79 -6.86 -3.20
N SER A 104 10.49 -6.04 -3.99
CA SER A 104 10.93 -6.40 -5.35
C SER A 104 12.25 -7.17 -5.43
N ALA A 105 12.94 -7.35 -4.29
CA ALA A 105 14.22 -8.07 -4.18
C ALA A 105 14.15 -9.52 -4.68
#